data_AF-B8FK09-F1
#
_entry.id   AF-B8FK09-F1
#
_cell.length_a   1.000
_cell.length_b   1.000
_cell.length_c   1.000
_cell.angle_alpha   90.00
_cell.angle_beta   90.00
_cell.angle_gamma   90.00
#
_symmetry.space_group_name_H-M   'P 1'
#
loop_
_entity.id
_entity.type
_entity.pdbx_description
1 polymer ?
#
loop_
_entity_poly.entity_id
_entity_poly.type
_entity_poly.pdbx_seq_one_letter_code
_entity_poly.pdbx_strand_id
1 'polypeptide(L)'
;MDFFKKLFKENPQPTQDITHLGRVVANKIDNLVMDVFNAHQGRLCFEPNGFIVPAVWGGQEKGELSPVQEEIYQKVAPAIDEIIERLKLKKMDESQEYAIGLMLRWILISKITHMVELRKKRRIDSLSTANESAYRLDSMDPMGTC
;
A
#
# COMPACT_ATOMS: atom_id res chain seq x y z
N MET A 1 -29.06 -7.31 31.08
CA MET A 1 -27.95 -7.42 30.11
C MET A 1 -27.77 -8.89 29.72
N ASP A 2 -28.72 -9.49 28.99
CA ASP A 2 -28.65 -10.94 28.66
C ASP A 2 -29.09 -11.29 27.23
N PHE A 3 -29.23 -10.30 26.36
CA PHE A 3 -29.66 -10.54 24.98
C PHE A 3 -28.48 -10.99 24.08
N PHE A 4 -27.27 -10.48 24.33
CA PHE A 4 -26.10 -10.75 23.50
C PHE A 4 -25.41 -12.09 23.76
N LYS A 5 -25.62 -12.71 24.93
CA LYS A 5 -25.00 -14.02 25.25
C LYS A 5 -25.67 -15.21 24.54
N LYS A 6 -26.90 -15.04 24.04
CA LYS A 6 -27.66 -16.14 23.40
C LYS A 6 -27.42 -16.28 21.89
N LEU A 7 -26.82 -15.27 21.26
CA LEU A 7 -26.49 -15.26 19.82
C LEU A 7 -25.14 -15.92 19.49
N PHE A 8 -24.32 -16.21 20.50
CA PHE A 8 -23.00 -16.83 20.34
C PHE A 8 -22.93 -18.20 21.03
N LYS A 9 -23.96 -19.03 20.82
CA LYS A 9 -23.94 -20.42 21.29
C LYS A 9 -23.77 -21.40 20.13
N GLU A 10 -22.62 -22.09 20.18
CA GLU A 10 -22.24 -23.38 19.57
C GLU A 10 -21.95 -23.46 18.05
N ASN A 11 -20.67 -23.66 17.69
CA ASN A 11 -20.14 -25.00 17.34
C ASN A 11 -18.59 -24.98 17.16
N PRO A 12 -17.84 -26.04 17.53
CA PRO A 12 -16.38 -26.07 17.45
C PRO A 12 -15.83 -26.46 16.06
N GLN A 13 -14.92 -25.61 15.55
CA GLN A 13 -13.87 -25.73 14.50
C GLN A 13 -14.16 -26.24 13.07
N PRO A 14 -13.77 -25.41 12.07
CA PRO A 14 -12.66 -25.76 11.18
C PRO A 14 -11.64 -24.60 11.13
N THR A 15 -10.76 -24.51 12.13
CA THR A 15 -9.90 -23.33 12.35
C THR A 15 -8.59 -23.32 11.57
N GLN A 16 -8.32 -24.27 10.66
CA GLN A 16 -7.06 -24.31 9.90
C GLN A 16 -7.14 -23.76 8.46
N ASP A 17 -8.32 -23.57 7.87
CA ASP A 17 -8.41 -23.29 6.40
C ASP A 17 -8.89 -21.86 6.05
N ILE A 18 -9.68 -21.21 6.91
CA ILE A 18 -10.24 -19.86 6.61
C ILE A 18 -9.14 -18.78 6.62
N THR A 19 -8.14 -18.93 7.49
CA THR A 19 -7.02 -17.97 7.60
C THR A 19 -6.01 -18.09 6.45
N HIS A 20 -5.97 -19.23 5.76
CA HIS A 20 -5.01 -19.48 4.70
C HIS A 20 -5.29 -18.59 3.49
N LEU A 21 -6.54 -18.55 3.01
CA LEU A 21 -6.94 -17.70 1.89
C LEU A 21 -6.68 -16.22 2.18
N GLY A 22 -7.04 -15.76 3.39
CA GLY A 22 -6.77 -14.39 3.82
C GLY A 22 -5.28 -14.03 3.79
N ARG A 23 -4.40 -14.93 4.23
CA ARG A 23 -2.95 -14.74 4.18
C ARG A 23 -2.42 -14.70 2.75
N VAL A 24 -2.91 -15.57 1.87
CA VAL A 24 -2.52 -15.59 0.45
C VAL A 24 -2.88 -14.27 -0.23
N VAL A 25 -4.10 -13.78 -0.01
CA VAL A 25 -4.55 -12.48 -0.56
C VAL A 25 -3.74 -11.32 0.02
N ALA A 26 -3.54 -11.30 1.33
CA ALA A 26 -2.75 -10.26 2.00
C ALA A 26 -1.33 -10.20 1.44
N ASN A 27 -0.64 -11.35 1.34
CA ASN A 27 0.71 -11.42 0.77
C ASN A 27 0.75 -10.96 -0.69
N LYS A 28 -0.27 -11.29 -1.48
CA LYS A 28 -0.34 -10.85 -2.88
C LYS A 28 -0.49 -9.34 -3.00
N ILE A 29 -1.31 -8.73 -2.14
CA ILE A 29 -1.44 -7.27 -2.05
C ILE A 29 -0.10 -6.65 -1.62
N ASP A 30 0.53 -7.19 -0.58
CA ASP A 30 1.80 -6.65 -0.06
C ASP A 30 2.92 -6.74 -1.09
N ASN A 31 3.04 -7.87 -1.79
CA ASN A 31 4.01 -8.03 -2.86
C ASN A 31 3.75 -7.05 -4.02
N LEU A 32 2.49 -6.89 -4.44
CA LEU A 32 2.14 -5.92 -5.47
C LEU A 32 2.50 -4.48 -5.06
N VAL A 33 2.19 -4.10 -3.82
CA VAL A 33 2.55 -2.79 -3.27
C VAL A 33 4.07 -2.59 -3.30
N MET A 34 4.82 -3.58 -2.81
CA MET A 34 6.28 -3.52 -2.78
C MET A 34 6.87 -3.44 -4.18
N ASP A 35 6.34 -4.19 -5.13
CA ASP A 35 6.81 -4.18 -6.50
C ASP A 35 6.55 -2.83 -7.19
N VAL A 36 5.33 -2.29 -7.06
CA VAL A 36 4.97 -0.96 -7.59
C VAL A 36 5.85 0.10 -6.94
N PHE A 37 5.99 0.06 -5.62
CA PHE A 37 6.82 1.02 -4.91
C PHE A 37 8.28 0.93 -5.34
N ASN A 38 8.88 -0.26 -5.37
CA ASN A 38 10.29 -0.43 -5.71
C ASN A 38 10.61 0.02 -7.14
N ALA A 39 9.72 -0.28 -8.10
CA ALA A 39 9.88 0.10 -9.49
C ALA A 39 9.76 1.61 -9.71
N HIS A 40 8.86 2.29 -8.97
CA HIS A 40 8.51 3.68 -9.25
C HIS A 40 8.81 4.67 -8.11
N GLN A 41 9.45 4.25 -7.01
CA GLN A 41 9.74 5.11 -5.85
C GLN A 41 10.47 6.40 -6.23
N GLY A 42 11.34 6.35 -7.24
CA GLY A 42 12.08 7.49 -7.75
C GLY A 42 11.19 8.59 -8.31
N ARG A 43 10.01 8.24 -8.84
CA ARG A 43 9.00 9.21 -9.28
C ARG A 43 7.96 9.48 -8.20
N LEU A 44 7.38 8.42 -7.63
CA LEU A 44 6.31 8.50 -6.64
C LEU A 44 6.68 9.39 -5.42
N CYS A 45 7.96 9.40 -5.03
CA CYS A 45 8.40 10.20 -3.89
C CYS A 45 8.54 11.70 -4.17
N PHE A 46 8.39 12.16 -5.42
CA PHE A 46 8.40 13.58 -5.80
C PHE A 46 7.03 14.08 -6.25
N GLU A 47 6.08 13.17 -6.45
CA GLU A 47 4.71 13.49 -6.82
C GLU A 47 3.85 13.77 -5.57
N PRO A 48 2.75 14.54 -5.71
CA PRO A 48 1.76 14.68 -4.67
C PRO A 48 1.03 13.35 -4.46
N ASN A 49 0.49 13.15 -3.25
CA ASN A 49 -0.13 11.87 -2.87
C ASN A 49 -1.33 11.50 -3.76
N GLY A 50 -2.00 12.50 -4.34
CA GLY A 50 -3.08 12.27 -5.30
C GLY A 50 -2.64 11.62 -6.61
N PHE A 51 -1.34 11.59 -6.94
CA PHE A 51 -0.82 11.02 -8.18
C PHE A 51 -1.11 9.51 -8.34
N ILE A 52 -1.13 8.77 -7.22
CA ILE A 52 -1.34 7.32 -7.24
C ILE A 52 -2.80 6.94 -7.53
N VAL A 53 -3.75 7.85 -7.30
CA VAL A 53 -5.18 7.59 -7.48
C VAL A 53 -5.50 7.23 -8.94
N PRO A 54 -5.24 8.09 -9.94
CA PRO A 54 -5.49 7.72 -11.34
C PRO A 54 -4.64 6.51 -11.79
N ALA A 55 -3.44 6.32 -11.23
CA ALA A 55 -2.59 5.16 -11.51
C ALA A 55 -3.22 3.81 -11.11
N VAL A 56 -4.00 3.78 -10.01
CA VAL A 56 -4.66 2.56 -9.53
C VAL A 56 -6.03 2.39 -10.15
N TRP A 57 -6.74 3.48 -10.42
CA TRP A 57 -8.08 3.44 -10.99
C TRP A 57 -8.10 3.24 -12.51
N GLY A 58 -7.04 3.63 -13.21
CA GLY A 58 -7.02 3.70 -14.68
C GLY A 58 -7.88 4.84 -15.24
N GLY A 59 -8.39 5.71 -14.37
CA GLY A 59 -9.31 6.78 -14.73
C GLY A 59 -8.58 8.04 -15.20
N GLN A 60 -9.02 8.57 -16.33
CA GLN A 60 -8.58 9.85 -16.89
C GLN A 60 -9.32 11.06 -16.26
N GLU A 61 -9.68 11.01 -14.97
CA GLU A 61 -10.53 12.03 -14.31
C GLU A 61 -9.99 13.48 -14.49
N LYS A 62 -8.71 13.65 -14.83
CA LYS A 62 -8.06 14.94 -15.11
C LYS A 62 -7.22 14.98 -16.40
N GLY A 63 -7.41 14.03 -17.32
CA GLY A 63 -6.63 13.91 -18.56
C GLY A 63 -5.94 12.55 -18.71
N GLU A 64 -5.11 12.41 -19.75
CA GLU A 64 -4.37 11.18 -20.04
C GLU A 64 -3.47 10.76 -18.87
N LEU A 65 -3.38 9.44 -18.65
CA LEU A 65 -2.44 8.90 -17.68
C LEU A 65 -1.03 9.24 -18.13
N SER A 66 -0.18 9.68 -17.18
CA SER A 66 1.24 9.71 -17.45
C SER A 66 1.77 8.29 -17.68
N PRO A 67 2.89 8.11 -18.41
CA PRO A 67 3.46 6.78 -18.65
C PRO A 67 3.66 5.95 -17.38
N VAL A 68 4.08 6.59 -16.28
CA VAL A 68 4.24 5.92 -14.98
C VAL A 68 2.90 5.48 -14.38
N GLN A 69 1.85 6.30 -14.51
CA GLN A 69 0.52 5.92 -14.02
C GLN A 69 -0.06 4.76 -14.84
N GLU A 70 0.19 4.76 -16.14
CA GLU A 70 -0.24 3.68 -17.02
C GLU A 70 0.50 2.38 -16.72
N GLU A 71 1.82 2.40 -16.53
CA GLU A 71 2.60 1.23 -16.09
C GLU A 71 2.07 0.64 -14.78
N ILE A 72 1.75 1.49 -13.81
CA ILE A 72 1.16 1.06 -12.54
C ILE A 72 -0.21 0.44 -12.79
N TYR A 73 -1.06 1.07 -13.60
CA TYR A 73 -2.40 0.56 -13.90
C TYR A 73 -2.35 -0.82 -14.56
N GLN A 74 -1.49 -0.98 -15.56
CA GLN A 74 -1.29 -2.25 -16.27
C GLN A 74 -0.82 -3.38 -15.34
N LYS A 75 -0.17 -3.04 -14.23
CA LYS A 75 0.23 -4.01 -13.20
C LYS A 75 -0.86 -4.28 -12.17
N VAL A 76 -1.60 -3.24 -11.78
CA VAL A 76 -2.59 -3.29 -10.70
C VAL A 76 -3.89 -3.95 -11.15
N ALA A 77 -4.42 -3.57 -12.31
CA ALA A 77 -5.70 -4.08 -12.83
C ALA A 77 -5.74 -5.63 -12.89
N PRO A 78 -4.83 -6.32 -13.61
CA PRO A 78 -4.86 -7.78 -13.67
C PRO A 78 -4.62 -8.44 -12.32
N ALA A 79 -3.87 -7.79 -11.41
CA ALA A 79 -3.63 -8.35 -10.09
C ALA A 79 -4.87 -8.31 -9.20
N ILE A 80 -5.74 -7.31 -9.35
CA ILE A 80 -7.04 -7.22 -8.69
C ILE A 80 -7.95 -8.32 -9.20
N ASP A 81 -8.04 -8.48 -10.52
CA ASP A 81 -8.89 -9.50 -11.15
C ASP A 81 -8.49 -10.90 -10.65
N GLU A 82 -7.18 -11.20 -10.63
CA GLU A 82 -6.67 -12.47 -10.11
C GLU A 82 -6.97 -12.67 -8.61
N ILE A 83 -6.98 -11.60 -7.80
CA ILE A 83 -7.36 -11.70 -6.37
C ILE A 83 -8.85 -12.07 -6.26
N ILE A 84 -9.71 -11.40 -7.02
CA ILE A 84 -11.15 -11.64 -7.02
C ILE A 84 -11.45 -13.08 -7.45
N GLU A 85 -10.83 -13.56 -8.53
CA GLU A 85 -10.95 -14.94 -9.00
C GLU A 85 -10.54 -15.96 -7.92
N ARG A 86 -9.44 -15.69 -7.21
CA ARG A 86 -8.91 -16.56 -6.15
C ARG A 86 -9.81 -16.62 -4.91
N LEU A 87 -10.61 -15.59 -4.63
CA LEU A 87 -11.51 -15.58 -3.49
C LEU A 87 -12.64 -16.62 -3.62
N LYS A 88 -12.89 -17.16 -4.83
CA LYS A 88 -13.86 -18.23 -5.12
C LYS A 88 -15.21 -18.02 -4.42
N LEU A 89 -15.67 -16.77 -4.36
CA LEU A 89 -16.91 -16.41 -3.69
C LEU A 89 -18.08 -17.02 -4.47
N LYS A 90 -18.85 -17.90 -3.82
CA LYS A 90 -19.99 -18.54 -4.47
C LYS A 90 -21.05 -17.48 -4.78
N LYS A 91 -21.49 -17.44 -6.06
CA LYS A 91 -22.60 -16.59 -6.53
C LYS A 91 -22.37 -15.10 -6.30
N MET A 92 -21.16 -14.62 -6.58
CA MET A 92 -20.90 -13.18 -6.57
C MET A 92 -21.59 -12.53 -7.77
N ASP A 93 -22.34 -11.46 -7.53
CA ASP A 93 -22.92 -10.63 -8.59
C ASP A 93 -21.95 -9.51 -9.01
N GLU A 94 -22.23 -8.86 -10.14
CA GLU A 94 -21.39 -7.78 -10.69
C GLU A 94 -21.21 -6.61 -9.71
N SER A 95 -22.23 -6.32 -8.88
CA SER A 95 -22.15 -5.22 -7.90
C SER A 95 -21.22 -5.56 -6.74
N GLN A 96 -21.24 -6.82 -6.28
CA GLN A 96 -20.32 -7.33 -5.27
C GLN A 96 -18.89 -7.40 -5.79
N GLU A 97 -18.71 -7.86 -7.02
CA GLU A 97 -17.41 -7.87 -7.70
C GLU A 97 -16.82 -6.47 -7.78
N TYR A 98 -17.62 -5.51 -8.25
CA TYR A 98 -17.24 -4.11 -8.31
C TYR A 98 -16.89 -3.55 -6.92
N ALA A 99 -17.70 -3.83 -5.89
CA ALA A 99 -17.46 -3.38 -4.53
C ALA A 99 -16.15 -3.93 -3.95
N ILE A 100 -15.85 -5.21 -4.16
CA ILE A 100 -14.58 -5.82 -3.73
C ILE A 100 -13.41 -5.21 -4.49
N GLY A 101 -13.55 -5.05 -5.81
CA GLY A 101 -12.55 -4.38 -6.64
C GLY A 101 -12.27 -2.96 -6.16
N LEU A 102 -13.31 -2.19 -5.78
CA LEU A 102 -13.16 -0.87 -5.17
C LEU A 102 -12.38 -0.93 -3.86
N MET A 103 -12.71 -1.85 -2.96
CA MET A 103 -11.99 -2.01 -1.69
C MET A 103 -10.51 -2.34 -1.92
N LEU A 104 -10.20 -3.23 -2.87
CA LEU A 104 -8.82 -3.57 -3.23
C LEU A 104 -8.07 -2.36 -3.77
N ARG A 105 -8.66 -1.56 -4.67
CA ARG A 105 -8.07 -0.31 -5.17
C ARG A 105 -7.75 0.66 -4.03
N TRP A 106 -8.69 0.87 -3.09
CA TRP A 106 -8.46 1.74 -1.94
C TRP A 106 -7.35 1.23 -1.01
N ILE A 107 -7.28 -0.07 -0.76
CA ILE A 107 -6.20 -0.69 0.03
C ILE A 107 -4.85 -0.45 -0.65
N LEU A 108 -4.77 -0.64 -1.96
CA LEU A 108 -3.53 -0.42 -2.73
C LEU A 108 -3.09 1.05 -2.69
N ILE A 109 -4.01 1.99 -2.94
CA ILE A 109 -3.75 3.43 -2.85
C ILE A 109 -3.19 3.78 -1.46
N SER A 110 -3.86 3.31 -0.42
CA SER A 110 -3.46 3.58 0.97
C SER A 110 -2.06 3.04 1.27
N LYS A 111 -1.79 1.77 0.95
CA LYS A 111 -0.50 1.14 1.24
C LYS A 111 0.65 1.75 0.43
N ILE A 112 0.45 2.03 -0.86
CA ILE A 112 1.48 2.66 -1.68
C ILE A 112 1.76 4.08 -1.18
N THR A 113 0.72 4.86 -0.86
CA THR A 113 0.87 6.21 -0.29
C THR A 113 1.63 6.16 1.02
N HIS A 114 1.31 5.20 1.90
CA HIS A 114 2.02 5.00 3.15
C HIS A 114 3.51 4.71 2.94
N MET A 115 3.86 3.84 1.99
CA MET A 115 5.26 3.55 1.65
C MET A 115 6.01 4.77 1.13
N VAL A 116 5.36 5.57 0.29
CA VAL A 116 5.90 6.85 -0.22
C VAL A 116 6.16 7.83 0.92
N GLU A 117 5.20 8.03 1.81
CA GLU A 117 5.34 8.93 2.95
C GLU A 117 6.41 8.46 3.93
N LEU A 118 6.47 7.16 4.22
CA LEU A 118 7.51 6.58 5.05
C LEU A 118 8.91 6.82 4.45
N ARG A 119 9.04 6.69 3.12
CA ARG A 119 10.30 6.94 2.42
C ARG A 119 10.67 8.42 2.41
N LYS A 120 9.70 9.32 2.19
CA LYS A 120 9.88 10.78 2.27
C LYS A 120 10.36 11.18 3.67
N LYS A 121 9.68 10.69 4.71
CA LYS A 121 10.05 10.93 6.11
C LYS A 121 11.49 10.50 6.43
N ARG A 122 11.86 9.26 6.07
CA ARG A 122 13.23 8.76 6.27
C ARG A 122 14.30 9.63 5.59
N ARG A 123 14.01 10.23 4.42
CA ARG A 123 14.94 11.16 3.77
C ARG A 123 15.12 12.45 4.57
N ILE A 124 14.01 13.01 5.06
CA ILE A 124 14.05 14.23 5.88
C ILE A 124 14.85 13.98 7.17
N ASP A 125 14.57 12.87 7.86
CA ASP A 125 15.28 12.48 9.09
C ASP A 125 16.78 12.26 8.85
N SER A 126 17.16 11.70 7.68
CA SER A 126 18.57 11.53 7.31
C SER A 126 19.28 12.85 6.99
N LEU A 127 18.56 13.83 6.43
CA LEU A 127 19.11 15.16 6.14
C LEU A 127 19.27 15.98 7.43
N SER A 128 18.33 15.88 8.37
CA SER A 128 18.42 16.57 9.66
C SER A 128 19.60 16.05 10.49
N THR A 129 19.78 14.74 10.56
CA THR A 129 20.93 14.13 11.27
C THR A 129 22.28 14.45 10.61
N ALA A 130 22.35 14.49 9.28
CA ALA A 130 23.55 14.93 8.56
C ALA A 130 23.90 16.40 8.86
N ASN A 131 22.91 17.30 8.88
CA ASN A 131 23.12 18.70 9.23
C ASN A 131 23.55 18.89 10.69
N GLU A 132 22.98 18.10 11.61
CA GLU A 132 23.32 18.17 13.03
C GLU A 132 24.75 17.67 13.31
N SER A 133 25.19 16.64 12.59
CA SER A 133 26.57 16.14 12.66
C SER A 133 27.57 17.10 12.00
N ALA A 134 27.21 17.73 10.87
CA ALA A 134 28.02 18.78 10.26
C ALA A 134 28.19 19.99 11.19
N TYR A 135 27.11 20.46 11.83
CA TYR A 135 27.17 21.55 12.81
C TYR A 135 28.05 21.20 14.01
N ARG A 136 27.98 19.96 14.51
CA ARG A 136 28.81 19.50 15.64
C ARG A 136 30.30 19.45 15.28
N LEU A 137 30.64 19.04 14.07
CA LEU A 137 32.04 19.04 13.59
C LEU A 137 32.59 20.47 13.43
N ASP A 138 31.77 21.41 12.96
CA ASP A 138 32.14 22.81 12.81
C ASP A 138 32.31 23.53 14.16
N SER A 139 31.65 23.02 15.21
CA SER A 139 31.75 23.52 16.59
C SER A 139 32.86 22.88 17.44
N MET A 140 33.64 21.96 16.88
CA MET A 140 34.77 21.34 17.59
C MET A 140 36.03 22.17 17.38
N ASP A 141 36.56 22.76 18.45
CA ASP A 141 37.90 23.36 18.41
C ASP A 141 38.94 22.29 18.04
N PRO A 142 39.88 22.58 17.12
CA PRO A 142 40.93 21.63 16.78
C PRO A 142 41.82 21.40 18.00
N MET A 143 41.72 20.20 18.58
CA MET A 143 42.67 19.68 19.58
C MET A 143 44.01 19.39 18.89
N GLY A 144 44.75 20.46 18.61
CA GLY A 144 45.98 20.42 17.84
C GLY A 144 46.63 21.79 17.80
N THR A 145 46.81 22.42 18.95
CA THR A 145 47.76 23.52 19.10
C THR A 145 48.62 23.28 20.33
N CYS A 146 49.85 22.85 20.04
CA CYS A 146 51.07 22.80 20.86
C CYS A 146 51.11 21.82 22.05
#